data_AF-A0A3A9JJC3-F1
#
_entry.id   AF-A0A3A9JJC3-F1
#
_cell.length_a   1.000
_cell.length_b   1.000
_cell.length_c   1.000
_cell.angle_alpha   90.00
_cell.angle_beta   90.00
_cell.angle_gamma   90.00
#
_symmetry.space_group_name_H-M   'P 1'
#
loop_
_entity.id
_entity.type
_entity.pdbx_description
1 polymer ?
#
loop_
_entity_poly.entity_id
_entity_poly.type
_entity_poly.pdbx_seq_one_letter_code
_entity_poly.pdbx_strand_id
1 'polypeptide(L)'
;MSEYFPSEDLRALWYERRAVVLQALRDAAVTLQPAGLEMRETQGWALWAKLGSWTVDVSTGMPFSTSNTLLLLQRVMRVNGFGPGKPSFQETRVDFAPGTATLTEAGQAALTGAAEQLLRLLREGPAVKLTAQGRPAKRKPRSPTRNTLAARATYAKAVGQ
;
A
#
# COMPACT_ATOMS: atom_id res chain seq x y z
N MET A 1 26.54 15.64 2.80
CA MET A 1 25.38 15.40 3.68
C MET A 1 24.12 15.46 2.84
N SER A 2 23.21 14.48 2.98
CA SER A 2 21.94 14.44 2.25
C SER A 2 20.94 15.43 2.87
N GLU A 3 20.11 16.07 2.05
CA GLU A 3 19.02 16.97 2.49
C GLU A 3 18.07 16.31 3.51
N TYR A 4 17.99 14.97 3.51
CA TYR A 4 17.05 14.20 4.31
C TYR A 4 17.61 13.66 5.63
N PHE A 5 18.93 13.68 5.82
CA PHE A 5 19.58 13.10 6.99
C PHE A 5 20.55 14.09 7.65
N PRO A 6 20.35 14.43 8.94
CA PRO A 6 21.25 15.33 9.67
C PRO A 6 22.63 14.72 9.92
N SER A 7 22.73 13.39 9.93
CA SER A 7 23.98 12.65 10.10
C SER A 7 23.91 11.28 9.40
N GLU A 8 25.07 10.70 9.09
CA GLU A 8 25.15 9.34 8.52
C GLU A 8 24.68 8.27 9.52
N ASP A 9 24.82 8.49 10.83
CA ASP A 9 24.31 7.56 11.85
C ASP A 9 22.78 7.47 11.82
N LEU A 10 22.10 8.62 11.71
CA LEU A 10 20.64 8.65 11.59
C LEU A 10 20.16 8.03 10.27
N ARG A 11 20.99 8.14 9.23
CA ARG A 11 20.75 7.45 7.96
C ARG A 11 20.85 5.95 8.12
N ALA A 12 21.95 5.44 8.69
CA ALA A 12 22.14 4.02 8.94
C ALA A 12 21.00 3.43 9.79
N LEU A 13 20.66 4.10 10.89
CA LEU A 13 19.58 3.71 11.78
C LEU A 13 18.22 3.64 11.05
N TRP A 14 17.93 4.57 10.16
CA TRP A 14 16.70 4.53 9.37
C TRP A 14 16.68 3.33 8.41
N TYR A 15 17.80 3.00 7.75
CA TYR A 15 17.90 1.82 6.90
C TYR A 15 17.73 0.52 7.71
N GLU A 16 18.30 0.44 8.92
CA GLU A 16 18.13 -0.72 9.80
C GLU A 16 16.66 -0.90 10.21
N ARG A 17 16.01 0.16 10.68
CA ARG A 17 14.57 0.14 11.04
C ARG A 17 13.71 -0.29 9.86
N ARG A 18 14.04 0.20 8.66
CA ARG A 18 13.35 -0.20 7.42
C ARG A 18 13.55 -1.69 7.12
N ALA A 19 14.77 -2.19 7.25
CA ALA A 19 15.08 -3.60 7.03
C ALA A 19 14.27 -4.50 7.96
N VAL A 20 14.16 -4.14 9.25
CA VAL A 20 13.32 -4.87 10.23
C VAL A 20 11.87 -4.97 9.75
N VAL A 21 11.27 -3.86 9.34
CA VAL A 21 9.87 -3.82 8.89
C VAL A 21 9.66 -4.62 7.60
N LEU A 22 10.51 -4.41 6.59
CA LEU A 22 10.37 -5.11 5.32
C LEU A 22 10.63 -6.61 5.45
N GLN A 23 11.59 -7.01 6.27
CA GLN A 23 11.87 -8.42 6.57
C GLN A 23 10.64 -9.09 7.20
N ALA A 24 10.04 -8.48 8.23
CA ALA A 24 8.85 -9.03 8.87
C ALA A 24 7.67 -9.21 7.90
N LEU A 25 7.45 -8.23 7.02
CA LEU A 25 6.39 -8.31 6.00
C LEU A 25 6.69 -9.39 4.95
N ARG A 26 7.96 -9.53 4.55
CA ARG A 26 8.41 -10.58 3.62
C ARG A 26 8.18 -11.97 4.21
N ASP A 27 8.58 -12.17 5.45
CA ASP A 27 8.45 -13.45 6.16
C ASP A 27 6.97 -13.84 6.31
N ALA A 28 6.12 -12.87 6.66
CA ALA A 28 4.68 -13.09 6.69
C ALA A 28 4.14 -13.47 5.30
N ALA A 29 4.48 -12.70 4.27
CA ALA A 29 3.99 -12.91 2.91
C ALA A 29 4.45 -14.26 2.32
N VAL A 30 5.65 -14.74 2.66
CA VAL A 30 6.22 -16.00 2.15
C VAL A 30 5.30 -17.19 2.40
N THR A 31 4.46 -17.15 3.44
CA THR A 31 3.44 -18.17 3.72
C THR A 31 2.41 -18.35 2.59
N LEU A 32 2.29 -17.38 1.68
CA LEU A 32 1.41 -17.41 0.51
C LEU A 32 2.09 -17.94 -0.76
N GLN A 33 3.38 -18.27 -0.73
CA GLN A 33 4.10 -18.84 -1.89
C GLN A 33 3.38 -20.04 -2.53
N PRO A 34 2.85 -21.02 -1.77
CA PRO A 34 2.12 -22.15 -2.36
C PRO A 34 0.83 -21.75 -3.11
N ALA A 35 0.28 -20.57 -2.82
CA ALA A 35 -0.90 -20.03 -3.50
C ALA A 35 -0.57 -19.23 -4.77
N GLY A 36 0.71 -19.20 -5.19
CA GLY A 36 1.16 -18.46 -6.36
C GLY A 36 1.44 -16.98 -6.10
N LEU A 37 1.97 -16.66 -4.92
CA LEU A 37 2.42 -15.31 -4.60
C LEU A 37 3.57 -14.89 -5.54
N GLU A 38 3.42 -13.75 -6.19
CA GLU A 38 4.54 -13.03 -6.80
C GLU A 38 5.01 -11.94 -5.83
N MET A 39 6.31 -11.85 -5.58
CA MET A 39 6.87 -10.86 -4.67
C MET A 39 8.14 -10.26 -5.25
N ARG A 40 8.31 -8.94 -5.11
CA ARG A 40 9.47 -8.20 -5.60
C ARG A 40 9.80 -7.09 -4.62
N GLU A 41 11.08 -6.80 -4.50
CA GLU A 41 11.53 -5.62 -3.75
C GLU A 41 12.07 -4.58 -4.69
N THR A 42 11.64 -3.34 -4.48
CA THR A 42 12.08 -2.23 -5.29
C THR A 42 13.01 -1.38 -4.46
N GLN A 43 14.28 -1.37 -4.87
CA GLN A 43 15.34 -0.50 -4.30
C GLN A 43 15.49 -0.63 -2.77
N GLY A 44 15.09 -1.80 -2.24
CA GLY A 44 15.09 -2.15 -0.83
C GLY A 44 14.14 -1.33 0.05
N TRP A 45 13.33 -0.41 -0.48
CA TRP A 45 12.47 0.50 0.30
C TRP A 45 10.97 0.28 0.08
N ALA A 46 10.62 -0.53 -0.91
CA ALA A 46 9.27 -0.97 -1.14
C ALA A 46 9.20 -2.48 -1.37
N LEU A 47 8.15 -3.08 -0.82
CA LEU A 47 7.74 -4.45 -1.07
C LEU A 47 6.54 -4.43 -2.00
N TRP A 48 6.65 -5.09 -3.14
CA TRP A 48 5.56 -5.35 -4.06
C TRP A 48 5.14 -6.81 -3.94
N ALA A 49 3.86 -7.06 -3.73
CA ALA A 49 3.31 -8.41 -3.60
C ALA A 49 2.03 -8.53 -4.43
N LYS A 50 1.85 -9.66 -5.11
CA LYS A 50 0.65 -9.93 -5.91
C LYS A 50 0.20 -11.37 -5.69
N LEU A 51 -1.10 -11.51 -5.44
CA LEU A 51 -1.77 -12.80 -5.37
C LEU A 51 -3.07 -12.74 -6.17
N GLY A 52 -3.17 -13.56 -7.21
CA GLY A 52 -4.32 -13.56 -8.12
C GLY A 52 -4.57 -12.18 -8.74
N SER A 53 -5.74 -11.60 -8.45
CA SER A 53 -6.16 -10.28 -8.96
C SER A 53 -5.70 -9.08 -8.13
N TRP A 54 -5.11 -9.32 -6.95
CA TRP A 54 -4.77 -8.27 -6.00
C TRP A 54 -3.26 -8.04 -5.96
N THR A 55 -2.90 -6.77 -5.93
CA THR A 55 -1.53 -6.31 -5.75
C THR A 55 -1.49 -5.36 -4.57
N VAL A 56 -0.50 -5.55 -3.71
CA VAL A 56 -0.22 -4.70 -2.55
C VAL A 56 1.20 -4.18 -2.68
N ASP A 57 1.32 -2.85 -2.72
CA ASP A 57 2.58 -2.14 -2.62
C ASP A 57 2.73 -1.65 -1.19
N VAL A 58 3.85 -1.95 -0.56
CA VAL A 58 4.18 -1.45 0.76
C VAL A 58 5.41 -0.59 0.65
N SER A 59 5.31 0.67 1.05
CA SER A 59 6.42 1.61 1.06
C SER A 59 6.59 2.21 2.45
N THR A 60 7.82 2.35 2.91
CA THR A 60 8.11 3.08 4.14
C THR A 60 8.28 4.56 3.85
N GLY A 61 7.72 5.42 4.70
CA GLY A 61 7.85 6.86 4.60
C GLY A 61 9.31 7.31 4.64
N MET A 62 9.58 8.41 3.93
CA MET A 62 10.86 9.10 3.97
C MET A 62 11.21 9.54 5.41
N PRO A 63 12.50 9.58 5.76
CA PRO A 63 12.96 10.02 7.08
C PRO A 63 12.61 11.50 7.28
N PHE A 64 11.75 11.78 8.26
CA PHE A 64 11.83 13.08 8.93
C PHE A 64 12.68 12.84 10.17
N SER A 65 13.87 13.41 10.11
CA SER A 65 14.97 13.29 11.07
C SER A 65 14.51 13.19 12.53
N THR A 66 15.16 12.31 13.29
CA THR A 66 14.98 12.09 14.75
C THR A 66 13.74 11.35 15.24
N SER A 67 12.79 11.02 14.37
CA SER A 67 11.60 10.28 14.78
C SER A 67 11.92 8.84 15.23
N ASN A 68 11.40 8.41 16.37
CA ASN A 68 11.42 7.01 16.83
C ASN A 68 10.36 6.15 16.11
N THR A 69 9.90 6.60 14.96
CA THR A 69 8.75 6.06 14.28
C THR A 69 9.04 5.96 12.79
N LEU A 70 8.62 4.85 12.19
CA LEU A 70 8.57 4.67 10.76
C LEU A 70 7.10 4.59 10.32
N LEU A 71 6.74 5.39 9.32
CA LEU A 71 5.43 5.27 8.68
C LEU A 71 5.49 4.18 7.61
N LEU A 72 4.52 3.28 7.63
CA LEU A 72 4.32 2.23 6.65
C LEU A 72 3.07 2.53 5.85
N LEU A 73 3.19 2.66 4.53
CA LEU A 73 2.06 2.86 3.64
C LEU A 73 1.80 1.58 2.85
N GLN A 74 0.66 0.95 3.09
CA GLN A 74 0.17 -0.19 2.32
C GLN A 74 -0.86 0.29 1.31
N ARG A 75 -0.62 0.03 0.03
CA ARG A 75 -1.47 0.41 -1.09
C ARG A 75 -1.95 -0.86 -1.79
N VAL A 76 -3.26 -1.09 -1.79
CA VAL A 76 -3.87 -2.21 -2.51
C VAL A 76 -4.56 -1.75 -3.79
N MET A 77 -4.36 -2.50 -4.85
CA MET A 77 -5.00 -2.29 -6.14
C MET A 77 -5.39 -3.61 -6.78
N ARG A 78 -6.45 -3.56 -7.60
CA ARG A 78 -6.86 -4.69 -8.43
C ARG A 78 -6.22 -4.56 -9.80
N VAL A 79 -5.59 -5.63 -10.27
CA VAL A 79 -5.02 -5.71 -11.63
C VAL A 79 -5.99 -6.50 -12.49
N ASN A 80 -6.99 -5.82 -13.05
CA ASN A 80 -7.95 -6.42 -13.97
C ASN A 80 -8.09 -5.54 -15.22
N GLY A 81 -7.26 -5.82 -16.23
CA GLY A 81 -7.44 -5.53 -17.67
C GLY A 81 -7.62 -4.07 -18.15
N PHE A 82 -8.05 -3.14 -17.30
CA PHE A 82 -8.39 -1.76 -17.66
C PHE A 82 -7.84 -0.78 -16.62
N GLY A 83 -6.52 -0.58 -16.68
CA GLY A 83 -5.80 0.38 -15.83
C GLY A 83 -5.83 0.05 -14.33
N PRO A 84 -5.00 0.72 -13.52
CA PRO A 84 -5.07 0.57 -12.07
C PRO A 84 -6.39 1.16 -11.58
N GLY A 85 -7.24 0.34 -10.97
CA GLY A 85 -8.36 0.86 -10.17
C GLY A 85 -7.84 1.84 -9.11
N LYS A 86 -8.67 2.80 -8.68
CA LYS A 86 -8.26 3.75 -7.61
C LYS A 86 -7.75 2.94 -6.40
N PRO A 87 -6.49 3.10 -6.00
CA PRO A 87 -5.93 2.30 -4.93
C PRO A 87 -6.61 2.65 -3.61
N SER A 88 -6.76 1.65 -2.73
CA SER A 88 -6.99 1.90 -1.32
C SER A 88 -5.65 1.96 -0.62
N PHE A 89 -5.49 2.88 0.31
CA PHE A 89 -4.26 3.03 1.09
C PHE A 89 -4.57 2.96 2.58
N GLN A 90 -3.61 2.45 3.33
CA GLN A 90 -3.62 2.43 4.78
C GLN A 90 -2.23 2.80 5.27
N GLU A 91 -2.18 3.72 6.22
CA GLU A 91 -0.96 4.09 6.91
C GLU A 91 -0.90 3.39 8.26
N THR A 92 0.27 2.88 8.63
CA THR A 92 0.55 2.28 9.93
C THR A 92 1.79 2.92 10.51
N ARG A 93 1.69 3.29 11.79
CA ARG A 93 2.79 3.85 12.56
C ARG A 93 3.53 2.70 13.26
N VAL A 94 4.82 2.52 12.99
CA VAL A 94 5.66 1.53 13.65
C VAL A 94 6.67 2.22 14.55
N ASP A 95 6.58 1.97 15.86
CA ASP A 95 7.40 2.63 16.87
C ASP A 95 8.61 1.78 17.29
N PHE A 96 9.75 2.45 17.43
CA PHE A 96 11.02 1.86 17.81
C PHE A 96 11.51 2.45 19.12
N ALA A 97 12.33 1.68 19.84
CA ALA A 97 13.04 2.20 21.00
C ALA A 97 14.00 3.32 20.57
N PRO A 98 14.18 4.36 21.41
CA PRO A 98 15.02 5.51 21.07
C PRO A 98 16.42 5.13 20.62
N GLY A 99 16.84 5.67 19.47
CA GLY A 99 18.20 5.46 18.93
C GLY A 99 18.52 4.04 18.46
N THR A 100 17.54 3.13 18.41
CA THR A 100 17.76 1.72 18.00
C THR A 100 16.78 1.26 16.92
N ALA A 101 17.09 0.13 16.29
CA ALA A 101 16.19 -0.59 15.39
C ALA A 101 15.31 -1.63 16.11
N THR A 102 15.29 -1.62 17.44
CA THR A 102 14.44 -2.48 18.26
C THR A 102 13.02 -1.92 18.32
N LEU A 103 12.01 -2.75 18.06
CA LEU A 103 10.61 -2.34 18.16
C LEU A 103 10.20 -2.15 19.63
N THR A 104 9.33 -1.17 19.90
CA THR A 104 8.59 -1.15 21.17
C THR A 104 7.49 -2.21 21.13
N GLU A 105 6.85 -2.50 22.27
CA GLU A 105 5.68 -3.39 22.29
C GLU A 105 4.56 -2.89 21.35
N ALA A 106 4.30 -1.57 21.36
CA ALA A 106 3.35 -0.94 20.46
C ALA A 106 3.77 -1.07 18.98
N GLY A 107 5.07 -0.90 18.69
CA GLY A 107 5.62 -1.09 17.35
C GLY A 107 5.52 -2.54 16.87
N GLN A 108 5.77 -3.50 17.74
CA GLN A 108 5.63 -4.93 17.46
C GLN A 108 4.17 -5.28 17.14
N ALA A 109 3.22 -4.80 17.94
CA ALA A 109 1.80 -4.98 17.71
C ALA A 109 1.35 -4.34 16.37
N ALA A 110 1.81 -3.11 16.09
CA ALA A 110 1.51 -2.42 14.84
C ALA A 110 2.07 -3.15 13.62
N LEU A 111 3.31 -3.65 13.68
CA LEU A 111 3.93 -4.40 12.59
C LEU A 111 3.24 -5.74 12.36
N THR A 112 2.85 -6.43 13.44
CA THR A 112 2.07 -7.68 13.35
C THR A 112 0.71 -7.43 12.69
N GLY A 113 -0.01 -6.39 13.11
CA GLY A 113 -1.27 -5.99 12.48
C GLY A 113 -1.11 -5.59 11.01
N ALA A 114 -0.02 -4.92 10.64
CA ALA A 114 0.29 -4.61 9.25
C ALA A 114 0.57 -5.86 8.42
N ALA A 115 1.26 -6.86 8.97
CA ALA A 115 1.51 -8.14 8.31
C ALA A 115 0.21 -8.93 8.10
N GLU A 116 -0.65 -9.03 9.11
CA GLU A 116 -1.97 -9.66 8.99
C GLU A 116 -2.83 -8.94 7.95
N GLN A 117 -2.81 -7.61 7.96
CA GLN A 117 -3.51 -6.78 6.98
C GLN A 117 -2.99 -6.99 5.56
N LEU A 118 -1.67 -7.12 5.36
CA LEU A 118 -1.07 -7.48 4.06
C LEU A 118 -1.62 -8.81 3.54
N LEU A 119 -1.62 -9.84 4.39
CA LEU A 119 -2.12 -11.17 4.03
C LEU A 119 -3.61 -11.12 3.66
N ARG A 120 -4.43 -10.40 4.44
CA ARG A 120 -5.86 -10.22 4.15
C ARG A 120 -6.05 -9.51 2.81
N LEU A 121 -5.32 -8.42 2.55
CA LEU A 121 -5.44 -7.66 1.30
C LEU A 121 -5.07 -8.49 0.07
N LEU A 122 -4.03 -9.32 0.18
CA LEU A 122 -3.62 -10.21 -0.91
C LEU A 122 -4.68 -11.28 -1.21
N ARG A 123 -5.32 -11.82 -0.18
CA ARG A 123 -6.36 -12.85 -0.33
C ARG A 123 -7.71 -12.29 -0.78
N GLU A 124 -8.15 -11.22 -0.14
CA GLU A 124 -9.54 -10.75 -0.19
C GLU A 124 -9.69 -9.37 -0.84
N GLY A 125 -8.63 -8.57 -0.87
CA GLY A 125 -8.67 -7.17 -1.26
C GLY A 125 -9.13 -6.23 -0.14
N PRO A 126 -9.36 -4.94 -0.46
CA PRO A 126 -9.85 -3.97 0.51
C PRO A 126 -11.28 -4.27 0.94
N ALA A 127 -11.61 -3.93 2.20
CA ALA A 127 -12.97 -4.08 2.70
C ALA A 127 -13.96 -3.29 1.83
N VAL A 128 -15.04 -3.95 1.43
CA VAL A 128 -16.13 -3.30 0.69
C VAL A 128 -16.93 -2.48 1.69
N LYS A 129 -17.09 -1.17 1.46
CA LYS A 129 -18.02 -0.36 2.24
C LYS A 129 -19.43 -0.91 2.02
N LEU A 130 -20.03 -1.47 3.06
CA LEU A 130 -21.41 -1.93 3.04
C LEU A 130 -22.34 -0.77 3.47
N THR A 131 -23.57 -0.78 2.96
CA THR A 131 -24.65 0.06 3.49
C THR A 131 -25.13 -0.52 4.82
N ALA A 132 -25.99 0.23 5.55
CA ALA A 132 -26.62 -0.24 6.79
C ALA A 132 -27.41 -1.56 6.62
N GLN A 133 -27.76 -1.92 5.39
CA GLN A 133 -28.47 -3.15 5.01
C GLN A 133 -27.51 -4.28 4.52
N GLY A 134 -26.21 -4.17 4.77
CA GLY A 134 -25.21 -5.18 4.43
C GLY A 134 -24.92 -5.33 2.93
N ARG A 135 -25.37 -4.40 2.08
CA ARG A 135 -25.13 -4.43 0.62
C ARG A 135 -23.91 -3.59 0.27
N PRO A 136 -23.11 -3.96 -0.76
CA PRO A 136 -22.05 -3.08 -1.27
C PRO A 136 -22.61 -1.69 -1.59
N ALA A 137 -21.98 -0.65 -1.05
CA ALA A 137 -22.40 0.73 -1.30
C ALA A 137 -22.35 0.99 -2.81
N LYS A 138 -23.52 1.27 -3.41
CA LYS A 138 -23.59 1.64 -4.83
C LYS A 138 -22.70 2.85 -5.07
N ARG A 139 -21.74 2.72 -5.98
CA ARG A 139 -20.99 3.87 -6.49
C ARG A 139 -22.00 4.85 -7.08
N LYS A 140 -21.99 6.10 -6.60
CA LYS A 140 -22.79 7.17 -7.21
C LYS A 140 -22.48 7.20 -8.72
N PRO A 141 -23.48 7.35 -9.59
CA PRO A 141 -23.23 7.55 -11.02
C PRO A 141 -22.25 8.71 -11.16
N ARG A 142 -21.13 8.48 -11.85
CA ARG A 142 -20.24 9.59 -12.22
C ARG A 142 -20.93 10.35 -13.33
N SER A 143 -21.13 11.66 -13.14
CA SER A 143 -21.52 12.53 -14.24
C SER A 143 -20.50 12.36 -15.38
N PRO A 144 -20.95 12.33 -16.65
CA PRO A 144 -20.05 12.25 -17.78
C PRO A 144 -19.00 13.38 -17.69
N THR A 145 -17.73 13.05 -17.85
CA THR A 145 -16.68 14.08 -17.99
C THR A 145 -16.90 14.90 -19.25
N ARG A 146 -16.38 16.13 -19.30
CA ARG A 146 -16.46 17.00 -20.48
C ARG A 146 -15.96 16.30 -21.76
N ASN A 147 -14.91 15.47 -21.63
CA ASN A 147 -14.38 14.67 -22.75
C ASN A 147 -15.35 13.57 -23.19
N THR A 148 -16.03 12.90 -22.26
CA THR A 148 -17.07 11.92 -22.63
C THR A 148 -18.31 12.57 -23.23
N LEU A 149 -18.67 13.79 -22.84
CA LEU A 149 -19.72 14.56 -23.50
C LEU A 149 -19.32 14.98 -24.91
N ALA A 150 -18.08 15.46 -25.09
CA ALA A 150 -17.55 15.81 -26.40
C ALA A 150 -17.52 14.59 -27.34
N ALA A 151 -17.03 13.44 -26.88
CA ALA A 151 -17.03 12.20 -27.67
C ALA A 151 -18.44 11.75 -28.05
N ARG A 152 -19.43 11.87 -27.14
CA ARG A 152 -20.83 11.59 -27.44
C ARG A 152 -21.43 12.56 -28.47
N ALA A 153 -21.08 13.85 -28.40
CA ALA A 153 -21.53 14.84 -29.37
C ALA A 153 -20.93 14.59 -30.76
N THR A 154 -19.65 14.21 -30.83
CA THR A 154 -18.99 13.84 -32.10
C THR A 154 -19.62 12.58 -32.70
N TYR A 155 -19.87 11.55 -31.88
CA TYR A 155 -20.57 10.34 -32.32
C TYR A 155 -21.99 10.63 -32.80
N ALA A 156 -22.78 11.42 -32.06
CA ALA A 156 -24.13 11.80 -32.46
C ALA A 156 -24.16 12.57 -33.79
N LYS A 157 -23.15 13.41 -34.08
CA LYS A 157 -23.01 14.07 -35.37
C LYS A 157 -22.64 13.12 -36.50
N ALA A 158 -21.88 12.06 -36.22
CA ALA A 158 -21.45 11.08 -37.21
C ALA A 158 -22.54 10.06 -37.57
N VAL A 159 -23.50 9.81 -36.67
CA VAL A 159 -24.57 8.81 -36.85
C VAL A 159 -25.92 9.45 -37.24
N GLY A 160 -26.01 10.78 -37.17
CA GLY A 160 -27.19 11.56 -37.58
C GLY A 160 -27.15 12.09 -39.02
N GLN A 161 -26.30 11.53 -39.89
CA GLN A 161 -26.31 11.69 -41.35
C GLN A 161 -26.79 10.39 -41.99
#